data_AF-A0A1W9SLB8-F1
#
_entry.id   AF-A0A1W9SLB8-F1
#
_cell.length_a   1.000
_cell.length_b   1.000
_cell.length_c   1.000
_cell.angle_alpha   90.00
_cell.angle_beta   90.00
_cell.angle_gamma   90.00
#
_symmetry.space_group_name_H-M   'P 1'
#
loop_
_entity.id
_entity.type
_entity.pdbx_description
1 polymer ?
#
loop_
_entity_poly.entity_id
_entity_poly.type
_entity_poly.pdbx_seq_one_letter_code
_entity_poly.pdbx_strand_id
1 'polypeptide(L)'
;MYFINDTLNSHHINCNTGGFPNLRWNRNKDFNTFIPHKQTHTKLDLGFLFSHLKIYLKPTNKKQNLFLNNQAKIKIVVFWNFYLERQSKRLIKLIKKNINLNKNKENVEIYFVNNDKLYIE
;
A
#
# COMPACT_ATOMS: atom_id res chain seq x y z
N MET A 1 1.40 1.20 1.45
CA MET A 1 1.28 2.48 2.17
C MET A 1 -0.19 2.75 2.44
N TYR A 2 -0.55 3.15 3.65
CA TYR A 2 -1.91 3.53 4.05
C TYR A 2 -1.93 5.02 4.36
N PHE A 3 -2.76 5.76 3.64
CA PHE A 3 -2.99 7.18 3.83
C PHE A 3 -4.39 7.41 4.40
N ILE A 4 -4.51 8.31 5.37
CA ILE A 4 -5.78 8.77 5.93
C ILE A 4 -5.83 10.28 5.76
N ASN A 5 -6.89 10.79 5.12
CA ASN A 5 -7.04 12.23 4.86
C ASN A 5 -5.77 12.83 4.22
N ASP A 6 -5.25 12.16 3.20
CA ASP A 6 -4.02 12.51 2.47
C ASP A 6 -2.70 12.31 3.23
N THR A 7 -2.72 12.12 4.56
CA THR A 7 -1.50 11.92 5.36
C THR A 7 -1.08 10.45 5.43
N LEU A 8 0.22 10.16 5.30
CA LEU A 8 0.75 8.80 5.44
C LEU A 8 0.62 8.33 6.90
N ASN A 9 -0.27 7.36 7.12
CA ASN A 9 -0.51 6.81 8.45
C ASN A 9 0.30 5.55 8.73
N SER A 10 0.50 4.68 7.73
CA SER A 10 1.33 3.49 7.90
C SER A 10 2.05 3.07 6.62
N HIS A 11 3.30 2.63 6.76
CA HIS A 11 4.13 2.13 5.67
C HIS A 11 4.83 0.85 6.09
N HIS A 12 4.85 -0.11 5.17
CA HIS A 12 5.41 -1.44 5.36
C HIS A 12 6.32 -1.74 4.18
N ILE A 13 7.59 -2.02 4.49
CA ILE A 13 8.58 -2.45 3.50
C ILE A 13 8.94 -3.91 3.74
N ASN A 14 9.25 -4.58 2.64
CA ASN A 14 9.53 -6.01 2.59
C ASN A 14 10.61 -6.45 3.61
N CYS A 15 11.75 -5.76 3.69
CA CYS A 15 12.86 -6.13 4.59
C CYS A 15 12.46 -6.16 6.08
N ASN A 16 11.61 -5.23 6.52
CA ASN A 16 11.11 -5.17 7.90
C ASN A 16 9.99 -6.18 8.18
N THR A 17 9.56 -6.94 7.17
CA THR A 17 8.58 -8.03 7.28
C THR A 17 9.22 -9.42 7.18
N GLY A 18 10.54 -9.52 7.35
CA GLY A 18 11.30 -10.77 7.30
C GLY A 18 11.78 -11.15 5.90
N GLY A 19 12.49 -10.21 5.25
CA GLY A 19 13.13 -10.28 3.91
C GLY A 19 13.80 -11.62 3.53
N PHE A 20 13.59 -12.08 2.27
CA PHE A 20 14.05 -13.28 1.51
C PHE A 20 14.24 -14.64 2.25
N PRO A 21 13.89 -15.80 1.65
CA PRO A 21 13.14 -16.03 0.39
C PRO A 21 11.63 -16.21 0.61
N ASN A 22 11.17 -16.37 1.85
CA ASN A 22 9.79 -16.67 2.19
C ASN A 22 9.30 -15.76 3.31
N LEU A 23 8.89 -14.57 2.89
CA LEU A 23 8.53 -13.45 3.75
C LEU A 23 7.31 -13.79 4.59
N ARG A 24 7.45 -13.65 5.92
CA ARG A 24 6.32 -13.65 6.84
C ARG A 24 5.82 -12.22 7.02
N TRP A 25 5.13 -11.71 6.00
CA TRP A 25 4.64 -10.33 5.89
C TRP A 25 3.96 -9.75 7.15
N ASN A 26 3.37 -10.61 7.99
CA ASN A 26 2.65 -10.24 9.22
C ASN A 26 3.29 -10.83 10.49
N ARG A 27 4.62 -10.87 10.58
CA ARG A 27 5.36 -11.49 11.71
C ARG A 27 4.97 -10.90 13.07
N ASN A 28 4.82 -9.58 13.14
CA ASN A 28 4.51 -8.86 14.37
C ASN A 28 3.01 -8.60 14.54
N LYS A 29 2.16 -9.27 13.74
CA LYS A 29 0.70 -9.07 13.74
C LYS A 29 0.28 -7.65 13.35
N ASP A 30 1.14 -6.87 12.70
CA ASP A 30 0.86 -5.48 12.30
C ASP A 30 -0.39 -5.36 11.41
N PHE A 31 -0.69 -6.38 10.60
CA PHE A 31 -1.87 -6.43 9.72
C PHE A 31 -3.12 -7.03 10.39
N ASN A 32 -3.10 -7.31 11.70
CA ASN A 32 -4.27 -7.81 12.44
C ASN A 32 -5.23 -6.69 12.88
N THR A 33 -4.88 -5.44 12.60
CA THR A 33 -5.71 -4.25 12.84
C THR A 33 -5.85 -3.45 11.55
N PHE A 34 -6.96 -2.73 11.42
CA PHE A 34 -7.19 -1.80 10.31
C PHE A 34 -7.37 -0.41 10.90
N ILE A 35 -6.47 0.56 10.67
CA ILE A 35 -5.26 0.57 9.83
C ILE A 35 -4.09 -0.23 10.46
N PRO A 36 -3.23 -0.90 9.68
CA PRO A 36 -2.08 -1.63 10.21
C PRO A 36 -1.11 -0.79 11.03
N HIS A 37 -0.51 -1.38 12.06
CA HIS A 37 0.51 -0.73 12.87
C HIS A 37 1.77 -0.38 12.05
N LYS A 38 2.41 0.75 12.38
CA LYS A 38 3.66 1.18 11.74
C LYS A 38 4.79 0.20 12.07
N GLN A 39 5.54 -0.23 11.05
CA GLN A 39 6.68 -1.15 11.24
C GLN A 39 8.00 -0.44 11.58
N THR A 40 8.12 0.82 11.19
CA THR A 40 9.31 1.63 11.48
C THR A 40 9.07 2.47 12.72
N HIS A 41 9.98 2.36 13.69
CA HIS A 41 9.99 3.16 14.93
C HIS A 41 10.42 4.61 14.69
N THR A 42 10.87 4.94 13.47
CA THR A 42 11.10 6.31 13.07
C THR A 42 9.77 7.06 13.00
N LYS A 43 9.75 8.29 13.53
CA LYS A 43 8.67 9.24 13.27
C LYS A 43 8.48 9.28 11.76
N LEU A 44 7.37 8.71 11.28
CA LEU A 44 6.99 8.88 9.88
C LEU A 44 6.99 10.36 9.61
N ASP A 45 7.70 10.79 8.58
CA ASP A 45 7.75 12.19 8.19
C ASP A 45 6.31 12.62 7.91
N LEU A 46 5.74 13.38 8.85
CA LEU A 46 4.31 13.71 8.89
C LEU A 46 3.87 14.52 7.66
N GLY A 47 4.84 15.00 6.85
CA GLY A 47 4.65 15.70 5.60
C GLY A 47 4.57 14.84 4.33
N PHE A 48 4.68 13.51 4.41
CA PHE A 48 4.49 12.69 3.20
C PHE A 48 3.00 12.52 2.88
N LEU A 49 2.53 13.32 1.93
CA LEU A 49 1.15 13.36 1.49
C LEU A 49 0.91 12.44 0.29
N PHE A 50 -0.30 11.86 0.22
CA PHE A 50 -0.71 11.09 -0.96
C PHE A 50 -0.75 11.97 -2.21
N SER A 51 -1.16 13.24 -2.09
CA SER A 51 -1.07 14.22 -3.19
C SER A 51 0.35 14.33 -3.79
N HIS A 52 1.40 14.30 -2.97
CA HIS A 52 2.79 14.29 -3.44
C HIS A 52 3.18 12.99 -4.16
N LEU A 53 2.63 11.85 -3.73
CA LEU A 53 2.89 10.57 -4.41
C LEU A 53 2.10 10.46 -5.73
N LYS A 54 0.86 10.95 -5.73
CA LYS A 54 -0.12 10.80 -6.81
C LYS A 54 0.38 11.35 -8.14
N ILE A 55 1.14 12.46 -8.14
CA ILE A 55 1.69 13.07 -9.36
C ILE A 55 2.62 12.13 -10.15
N TYR A 56 3.20 11.12 -9.49
CA TYR A 56 4.08 10.13 -10.12
C TYR A 56 3.33 8.89 -10.60
N LEU A 57 2.05 8.73 -10.25
CA LEU A 57 1.28 7.55 -10.62
C LEU A 57 0.63 7.76 -11.98
N LYS A 58 0.94 6.88 -12.93
CA LYS A 58 0.33 6.90 -14.27
C LYS A 58 -0.76 5.84 -14.38
N PRO A 59 -2.00 6.20 -14.75
CA PRO A 59 -3.04 5.21 -15.02
C PRO A 59 -2.63 4.32 -16.19
N THR A 60 -2.80 3.00 -16.04
CA THR A 60 -2.55 2.02 -17.11
C THR A 60 -3.65 2.01 -18.17
N ASN A 61 -4.88 2.39 -17.81
CA ASN A 61 -6.02 2.47 -18.73
C ASN A 61 -6.41 3.93 -18.99
N LYS A 62 -6.85 4.23 -20.22
CA LYS A 62 -7.35 5.55 -20.66
C LYS A 62 -8.57 6.10 -19.89
N LYS A 63 -9.11 5.38 -18.89
CA LYS A 63 -10.08 5.92 -17.92
C LYS A 63 -9.38 6.84 -16.91
N GLN A 64 -8.86 7.97 -17.39
CA GLN A 64 -8.23 9.01 -16.59
C GLN A 64 -9.19 9.58 -15.52
N ASN A 65 -10.51 9.51 -15.76
CA ASN A 65 -11.51 10.08 -14.88
C ASN A 65 -11.68 9.38 -13.52
N LEU A 66 -11.16 8.16 -13.33
CA LEU A 66 -11.22 7.47 -12.03
C LEU A 66 -10.27 8.07 -11.00
N PHE A 67 -9.16 8.68 -11.43
CA PHE A 67 -8.20 9.32 -10.52
C PHE A 67 -8.70 10.67 -9.97
N LEU A 68 -9.84 11.19 -10.45
CA LEU A 68 -10.36 12.50 -10.06
C LEU A 68 -11.20 12.44 -8.78
N ASN A 69 -11.80 11.30 -8.45
CA ASN A 69 -12.64 11.15 -7.26
C ASN A 69 -11.78 10.87 -6.03
N ASN A 70 -11.03 11.87 -5.57
CA ASN A 70 -10.14 11.83 -4.41
C ASN A 70 -10.89 11.69 -3.05
N GLN A 71 -12.16 11.29 -3.08
CA GLN A 71 -13.14 11.34 -1.99
C GLN A 71 -12.95 10.24 -0.94
N ALA A 72 -12.20 9.17 -1.25
CA ALA A 72 -11.93 8.12 -0.28
C ALA A 72 -11.08 8.67 0.88
N LYS A 73 -11.60 8.50 2.11
CA LYS A 73 -10.93 8.86 3.36
C LYS A 73 -9.61 8.09 3.51
N ILE A 74 -9.65 6.80 3.19
CA ILE A 74 -8.50 5.91 3.24
C ILE A 74 -8.04 5.60 1.82
N LYS A 75 -6.74 5.78 1.58
CA LYS A 75 -6.10 5.41 0.32
C LYS A 75 -4.95 4.45 0.59
N ILE A 76 -4.91 3.34 -0.15
CA ILE A 76 -3.90 2.30 0.03
C ILE A 76 -3.10 2.19 -1.27
N VAL A 77 -1.80 2.44 -1.20
CA VAL A 77 -0.89 2.27 -2.35
C VAL A 77 -0.09 0.99 -2.18
N VAL A 78 -0.16 0.12 -3.18
CA VAL A 78 0.45 -1.20 -3.20
C VAL A 78 1.35 -1.32 -4.42
N PHE A 79 2.66 -1.30 -4.19
CA PHE A 79 3.65 -1.57 -5.23
C PHE A 79 3.79 -3.07 -5.44
N TRP A 80 3.80 -3.50 -6.71
CA TRP A 80 3.97 -4.89 -7.09
C TRP A 80 4.75 -5.02 -8.39
N ASN A 81 5.43 -6.16 -8.56
CA ASN A 81 6.13 -6.52 -9.79
C ASN A 81 5.99 -8.01 -10.10
N PHE A 82 6.27 -8.35 -11.35
CA PHE A 82 6.35 -9.69 -11.87
C PHE A 82 7.61 -10.42 -11.40
N TYR A 83 8.74 -9.72 -11.24
CA TYR A 83 9.99 -10.33 -10.77
C TYR A 83 9.84 -11.05 -9.40
N LEU A 84 9.06 -10.47 -8.48
CA LEU A 84 8.72 -11.05 -7.18
C LEU A 84 7.28 -11.57 -7.14
N GLU A 85 6.76 -12.13 -8.24
CA GLU A 85 5.34 -12.50 -8.42
C GLU A 85 4.72 -13.19 -7.20
N ARG A 86 5.39 -14.22 -6.67
CA ARG A 86 4.90 -14.98 -5.50
C ARG A 86 4.72 -14.08 -4.27
N GLN A 87 5.65 -13.15 -4.05
CA GLN A 87 5.61 -12.23 -2.92
C GLN A 87 4.57 -11.14 -3.14
N SER A 88 4.46 -10.60 -4.35
CA SER A 88 3.41 -9.64 -4.71
C SER A 88 2.02 -10.24 -4.52
N LYS A 89 1.77 -11.47 -4.98
CA LYS A 89 0.48 -12.17 -4.76
C LYS A 89 0.18 -12.37 -3.27
N ARG A 90 1.18 -12.75 -2.46
CA ARG A 90 1.04 -12.91 -1.00
C ARG A 90 0.70 -11.58 -0.31
N LEU A 91 1.41 -10.51 -0.66
CA LEU A 91 1.16 -9.16 -0.15
C LEU A 91 -0.25 -8.69 -0.50
N ILE A 92 -0.66 -8.82 -1.76
CA ILE A 92 -2.01 -8.44 -2.21
C ILE A 92 -3.07 -9.22 -1.43
N LYS A 93 -2.88 -10.53 -1.22
CA LYS A 93 -3.80 -11.35 -0.41
C LYS A 93 -3.86 -10.88 1.04
N LEU A 94 -2.73 -10.50 1.64
CA LEU A 94 -2.69 -9.97 3.00
C LEU A 94 -3.43 -8.64 3.12
N ILE A 95 -3.22 -7.72 2.16
CA ILE A 95 -3.89 -6.42 2.13
C ILE A 95 -5.40 -6.60 1.99
N LYS A 96 -5.86 -7.48 1.08
CA LYS A 96 -7.30 -7.82 0.97
C LYS A 96 -7.88 -8.34 2.29
N LYS A 97 -7.16 -9.22 3.00
CA LYS A 97 -7.57 -9.69 4.33
C LYS A 97 -7.62 -8.57 5.36
N ASN A 98 -6.64 -7.68 5.35
CA ASN A 98 -6.56 -6.56 6.28
C ASN A 98 -7.73 -5.58 6.08
N ILE A 99 -8.09 -5.29 4.83
CA ILE A 99 -9.23 -4.42 4.49
C ILE A 99 -10.54 -4.99 5.04
N ASN A 100 -10.71 -6.32 5.07
CA ASN A 100 -11.89 -6.96 5.66
C ASN A 100 -12.02 -6.70 7.18
N LEU A 101 -10.97 -6.22 7.84
CA LEU A 101 -11.02 -5.81 9.25
C LEU A 101 -11.57 -4.38 9.44
N ASN A 102 -11.88 -3.65 8.36
CA ASN A 102 -12.49 -2.32 8.39
C ASN A 102 -13.97 -2.39 8.85
N LYS A 103 -14.18 -2.54 10.16
CA LYS A 103 -15.53 -2.66 10.77
C LYS A 103 -16.41 -1.43 10.53
N ASN A 104 -15.82 -0.25 10.48
CA ASN A 104 -16.53 1.01 10.31
C ASN A 104 -16.96 1.28 8.85
N LYS A 105 -16.62 0.36 7.93
CA LYS A 105 -16.93 0.46 6.49
C LYS A 105 -16.52 1.81 5.90
N GLU A 106 -15.40 2.37 6.38
CA GLU A 106 -14.86 3.61 5.82
C GLU A 106 -14.55 3.41 4.33
N ASN A 107 -14.75 4.45 3.52
CA ASN A 107 -14.47 4.36 2.09
C ASN A 107 -12.96 4.19 1.84
N VAL A 108 -12.58 3.07 1.23
CA VAL A 108 -11.19 2.67 0.96
C VAL A 108 -10.98 2.61 -0.55
N GLU A 109 -9.98 3.35 -1.01
CA GLU A 109 -9.49 3.26 -2.39
C GLU A 109 -8.12 2.58 -2.43
N ILE A 110 -7.91 1.66 -3.38
CA ILE A 110 -6.67 0.90 -3.51
C ILE A 110 -6.03 1.18 -4.86
N TYR A 111 -4.77 1.58 -4.83
CA TYR A 111 -3.93 1.82 -6.00
C TYR A 111 -2.91 0.69 -6.11
N PHE A 112 -3.09 -0.19 -7.10
CA PHE A 112 -2.09 -1.20 -7.45
C PHE A 112 -1.11 -0.60 -8.47
N VAL A 113 0.12 -0.35 -8.04
CA VAL A 113 1.15 0.30 -8.84
C VAL A 113 2.14 -0.76 -9.31
N ASN A 114 2.14 -1.04 -10.60
CA ASN A 114 3.14 -1.91 -11.21
C ASN A 114 4.48 -1.15 -11.30
N ASN A 115 5.56 -1.76 -10.82
CA ASN A 115 6.91 -1.20 -10.91
C ASN A 115 7.89 -2.09 -11.67
N ASP A 116 7.42 -2.90 -12.61
CA ASP A 116 8.26 -3.80 -13.43
C ASP A 116 9.32 -3.06 -14.22
N LYS A 117 8.96 -1.90 -14.78
CA LYS A 117 9.88 -1.07 -15.58
C LYS A 117 11.11 -0.58 -14.82
N LEU A 118 11.11 -0.60 -13.48
CA LEU A 118 12.31 -0.26 -12.70
C LEU A 118 13.43 -1.29 -12.86
N TYR A 119 13.10 -2.49 -13.35
CA TYR A 119 14.02 -3.63 -13.45
C TYR A 119 14.28 -4.05 -14.90
N ILE A 120 13.76 -3.28 -15.87
CA ILE A 120 14.00 -3.48 -17.30
C ILE A 120 14.92 -2.34 -17.72
N GLU A 121 16.22 -2.64 -17.85
CA GLU A 121 17.19 -1.81 -18.58
C GLU A 121 16.96 -1.93 -20.09
#